data_AF-A0A954I0D0-F1
#
_entry.id   AF-A0A954I0D0-F1
#
_cell.length_a   1.000
_cell.length_b   1.000
_cell.length_c   1.000
_cell.angle_alpha   90.00
_cell.angle_beta   90.00
_cell.angle_gamma   90.00
#
_symmetry.space_group_name_H-M   'P 1'
#
loop_
_entity.id
_entity.type
_entity.pdbx_description
1 polymer ?
#
loop_
_entity_poly.entity_id
_entity_poly.type
_entity_poly.pdbx_seq_one_letter_code
_entity_poly.pdbx_strand_id
1 'polypeptide(L)'
;AEMLFDVTADPHQFHDLAKDPAHAETLAGMRALLDRWKSETADSVPANPTPDRQGLHEGDDNKKIHRGVFPGADLGAASVNHPGPVLVETR
;
A
#
# COMPACT_ATOMS: atom_id res chain seq x y z
N ALA A 1 -7.86 0.26 -10.33
CA ALA A 1 -7.04 1.07 -11.24
C ALA A 1 -5.91 1.68 -10.42
N GLU A 2 -4.73 1.86 -10.99
CA GLU A 2 -3.63 2.59 -10.35
C GLU A 2 -3.62 4.05 -10.84
N MET A 3 -2.90 4.92 -10.13
CA MET A 3 -2.76 6.34 -10.46
C MET A 3 -1.30 6.78 -10.22
N LEU A 4 -0.81 7.75 -10.99
CA LEU A 4 0.52 8.34 -10.85
C LEU A 4 0.39 9.86 -10.84
N PHE A 5 1.01 10.53 -9.86
CA PHE A 5 0.97 11.98 -9.74
C PHE A 5 2.38 12.54 -9.63
N ASP A 6 2.65 13.64 -10.33
CA ASP A 6 3.82 14.46 -10.08
C ASP A 6 3.52 15.39 -8.89
N VAL A 7 3.96 15.02 -7.70
CA VAL A 7 3.68 15.80 -6.47
C VAL A 7 4.35 17.19 -6.45
N THR A 8 5.32 17.43 -7.33
CA THR A 8 6.01 18.73 -7.43
C THR A 8 5.23 19.67 -8.35
N ALA A 9 4.82 19.18 -9.52
CA ALA A 9 4.08 19.96 -10.51
C ALA A 9 2.56 20.00 -10.25
N ASP A 10 2.01 18.98 -9.59
CA ASP A 10 0.59 18.80 -9.25
C ASP A 10 0.42 18.56 -7.73
N PRO A 11 0.62 19.59 -6.90
CA PRO A 11 0.55 19.47 -5.43
C PRO A 11 -0.85 19.07 -4.92
N HIS A 12 -1.88 19.20 -5.75
CA HIS A 12 -3.25 18.83 -5.42
C HIS A 12 -3.69 17.48 -6.01
N GLN A 13 -2.82 16.82 -6.78
CA GLN A 13 -3.04 15.46 -7.31
C GLN A 13 -4.32 15.33 -8.14
N PHE A 14 -4.57 16.31 -9.02
CA PHE A 14 -5.73 16.32 -9.91
C PHE A 14 -5.47 15.67 -11.28
N HIS A 15 -4.21 15.49 -11.67
CA HIS A 15 -3.83 14.94 -12.98
C HIS A 15 -3.18 13.57 -12.84
N ASP A 16 -3.98 12.51 -13.09
CA ASP A 16 -3.47 11.14 -13.16
C ASP A 16 -2.65 10.90 -14.44
N LEU A 17 -1.37 10.61 -14.26
CA LEU A 17 -0.37 10.33 -15.29
C LEU A 17 -0.20 8.82 -15.58
N ALA A 18 -0.91 7.93 -14.90
CA ALA A 18 -0.66 6.48 -15.00
C ALA A 18 -0.85 5.91 -16.41
N LYS A 19 -1.64 6.59 -17.26
CA LYS A 19 -1.89 6.19 -18.65
C LYS A 19 -1.07 6.96 -19.69
N ASP A 20 -0.28 7.94 -19.25
CA ASP A 20 0.60 8.71 -20.14
C ASP A 20 1.86 7.88 -20.47
N PRO A 21 2.10 7.52 -21.75
CA PRO A 21 3.29 6.76 -22.15
C PRO A 21 4.61 7.44 -21.78
N ALA A 22 4.65 8.77 -21.66
CA ALA A 22 5.85 9.50 -21.25
C ALA A 22 6.31 9.14 -19.82
N HIS A 23 5.40 8.62 -18.99
CA HIS A 23 5.65 8.25 -17.59
C HIS A 23 5.70 6.74 -17.36
N ALA A 24 5.73 5.93 -18.42
CA ALA A 24 5.67 4.46 -18.33
C ALA A 24 6.86 3.86 -17.56
N GLU A 25 8.07 4.40 -17.75
CA GLU A 25 9.27 3.94 -17.04
C GLU A 25 9.20 4.28 -15.54
N THR A 26 8.80 5.51 -15.20
CA THR A 26 8.57 5.93 -13.81
C THR A 26 7.55 5.02 -13.12
N LEU A 27 6.43 4.74 -13.79
CA LEU A 27 5.40 3.86 -13.25
C LEU A 27 5.91 2.42 -13.05
N ALA A 28 6.69 1.89 -13.98
CA ALA A 28 7.30 0.58 -13.85
C ALA A 28 8.29 0.52 -12.67
N GLY A 29 9.11 1.57 -12.48
CA GLY A 29 10.02 1.69 -11.35
C GLY A 29 9.29 1.76 -10.01
N MET A 30 8.23 2.55 -9.92
CA MET A 30 7.37 2.65 -8.72
C MET A 30 6.75 1.30 -8.35
N ARG A 31 6.24 0.54 -9.34
CA ARG A 31 5.71 -0.82 -9.11
C ARG A 31 6.77 -1.77 -8.58
N ALA A 32 7.96 -1.77 -9.20
CA ALA A 32 9.06 -2.62 -8.77
C ALA A 32 9.52 -2.29 -7.33
N LEU A 33 9.55 -1.01 -6.96
CA LEU A 33 9.86 -0.58 -5.60
C LEU A 33 8.80 -1.06 -4.59
N LEU A 34 7.52 -0.97 -4.94
CA LEU A 34 6.43 -1.48 -4.09
C LEU A 34 6.49 -3.00 -3.94
N ASP A 35 6.73 -3.75 -5.02
CA ASP A 35 6.87 -5.21 -4.97
C ASP A 35 8.06 -5.63 -4.10
N ARG A 36 9.19 -4.94 -4.24
CA ARG A 36 10.36 -5.14 -3.40
C ARG A 36 10.05 -4.87 -1.93
N TRP A 37 9.39 -3.75 -1.62
CA TRP A 37 8.98 -3.43 -0.25
C TRP A 37 8.12 -4.54 0.34
N LYS A 38 7.07 -4.98 -0.38
CA LYS A 38 6.17 -6.05 0.09
C LYS A 38 6.93 -7.34 0.42
N SER A 39 7.85 -7.73 -0.46
CA SER A 39 8.67 -8.93 -0.26
C SER A 39 9.60 -8.77 0.94
N GLU A 40 10.29 -7.65 1.06
CA GLU A 40 11.31 -7.43 2.09
C GLU A 40 10.70 -7.24 3.48
N THR A 41 9.53 -6.63 3.59
CA THR A 41 8.83 -6.40 4.87
C THR A 41 7.78 -7.46 5.19
N ALA A 42 7.69 -8.52 4.37
CA ALA A 42 6.69 -9.57 4.47
C ALA A 42 5.24 -9.03 4.52
N ASP A 43 4.95 -7.94 3.79
CA ASP A 43 3.59 -7.42 3.68
C ASP A 43 2.73 -8.29 2.77
N SER A 44 1.47 -8.50 3.18
CA SER A 44 0.52 -9.33 2.46
C SER A 44 -0.91 -8.80 2.63
N VAL A 45 -1.77 -9.12 1.65
CA VAL A 45 -3.20 -8.82 1.73
C VAL A 45 -3.93 -10.06 2.26
N PRO A 46 -4.49 -10.02 3.48
CA PRO A 46 -5.17 -11.17 4.05
C PRO A 46 -6.47 -11.48 3.30
N ALA A 47 -6.80 -12.76 3.14
CA ALA A 47 -8.08 -13.18 2.54
C ALA A 47 -9.30 -12.81 3.41
N ASN A 48 -9.12 -12.77 4.73
CA ASN A 48 -10.16 -12.47 5.70
C ASN A 48 -9.68 -11.39 6.70
N PRO A 49 -9.56 -10.11 6.28
CA PRO A 49 -9.22 -9.01 7.19
C PRO A 49 -10.34 -8.77 8.21
N THR A 50 -10.05 -7.96 9.23
CA THR A 50 -11.12 -7.47 10.12
C THR A 50 -12.06 -6.58 9.30
N PRO A 51 -13.37 -6.84 9.28
CA PRO A 51 -14.30 -6.00 8.53
C PRO A 51 -14.36 -4.58 9.10
N ASP A 52 -14.77 -3.63 8.27
CA ASP A 52 -15.01 -2.26 8.72
C ASP A 52 -16.01 -2.25 9.89
N ARG A 53 -15.73 -1.40 10.88
CA ARG A 53 -16.48 -1.39 12.13
C ARG A 53 -17.78 -0.63 12.06
N GLN A 54 -17.87 0.30 11.12
CA GLN A 54 -18.97 1.25 11.04
C GLN A 54 -19.64 1.12 9.68
N GLY A 55 -20.97 1.01 9.69
CA GLY A 55 -21.73 1.27 8.47
C GLY A 55 -21.69 2.77 8.20
N LEU A 56 -21.49 3.18 6.96
CA LEU A 56 -21.63 4.57 6.57
C LEU A 56 -23.09 4.99 6.85
N HIS A 57 -23.29 5.78 7.91
CA HIS A 57 -24.59 6.24 8.46
C HIS A 57 -25.38 5.29 9.38
N GLU A 58 -24.83 4.14 9.78
CA GLU A 58 -25.47 3.26 10.79
C GLU A 58 -24.81 3.48 12.16
N GLY A 59 -25.47 4.23 13.04
CA GLY A 59 -25.03 4.46 14.43
C GLY A 59 -25.27 3.26 15.35
N ASP A 60 -25.11 2.04 14.85
CA ASP A 60 -25.26 0.84 15.65
C ASP A 60 -23.88 0.36 16.11
N ASP A 61 -23.45 0.95 17.23
CA ASP A 61 -22.13 0.84 17.83
C ASP A 61 -21.84 -0.55 18.43
N ASN A 62 -22.78 -1.50 18.30
CA ASN A 62 -22.82 -2.74 19.06
C ASN A 62 -22.56 -4.01 18.23
N LYS A 63 -22.04 -3.90 17.00
CA LYS A 63 -21.62 -5.07 16.21
C LYS A 63 -20.46 -5.77 16.94
N LYS A 64 -20.65 -7.05 17.32
CA LYS A 64 -19.58 -7.91 17.85
C LYS A 64 -18.61 -8.26 16.71
N ILE A 65 -17.58 -7.44 16.54
CA ILE A 65 -16.61 -7.64 15.47
C ILE A 65 -15.53 -8.61 15.91
N HIS A 66 -15.40 -9.70 15.17
CA HIS A 66 -14.27 -10.61 15.30
C HIS A 66 -13.07 -10.07 14.53
N ARG A 67 -11.91 -10.07 15.17
CA ARG A 67 -10.66 -9.67 14.54
C ARG A 67 -10.25 -10.74 13.52
N GLY A 68 -10.10 -10.31 12.26
CA GLY A 68 -9.58 -11.12 11.17
C GLY A 68 -8.05 -11.20 11.17
N VAL A 69 -7.50 -11.71 10.07
CA VAL A 69 -6.05 -11.86 9.87
C VAL A 69 -5.42 -10.48 9.65
N PHE A 70 -4.30 -10.22 10.33
CA PHE A 70 -3.54 -8.99 10.10
C PHE A 70 -2.76 -9.07 8.78
N PRO A 71 -2.57 -7.94 8.08
CA PRO A 71 -1.62 -7.85 6.98
C PRO A 71 -0.24 -8.39 7.38
N GLY A 72 0.37 -9.20 6.52
CA GLY A 72 1.67 -9.82 6.73
C GLY A 72 1.75 -10.96 7.75
N ALA A 73 0.64 -11.31 8.44
CA ALA A 73 0.68 -12.35 9.48
C ALA A 73 0.99 -13.75 8.94
N ASP A 74 0.48 -14.08 7.76
CA ASP A 74 0.75 -15.34 7.04
C ASP A 74 2.21 -15.46 6.59
N LEU A 75 2.89 -14.33 6.39
CA LEU A 75 4.31 -14.26 6.04
C LEU A 75 5.23 -14.00 7.25
N GLY A 76 4.66 -13.93 8.46
CA GLY A 76 5.44 -13.73 9.69
C GLY A 76 6.04 -12.33 9.84
N ALA A 77 5.39 -11.29 9.28
CA ALA A 77 5.88 -9.90 9.29
C ALA A 77 6.27 -9.38 10.68
N ALA A 78 5.62 -9.84 11.75
CA ALA A 78 5.95 -9.48 13.12
C ALA A 78 7.39 -9.85 13.56
N SER A 79 8.06 -10.73 12.82
CA SER A 79 9.46 -11.13 13.07
C SER A 79 10.43 -10.59 12.01
N VAL A 80 9.94 -9.89 10.98
CA VAL A 80 10.74 -9.36 9.88
C VAL A 80 11.11 -7.91 10.18
N ASN A 81 12.38 -7.66 10.49
CA ASN A 81 12.91 -6.33 10.82
C ASN A 81 13.66 -5.68 9.64
N HIS A 82 13.32 -6.02 8.40
CA HIS A 82 13.95 -5.41 7.24
C HIS A 82 13.41 -3.98 7.04
N PRO A 83 14.26 -2.98 6.73
CA PRO A 83 13.82 -1.60 6.54
C PRO A 83 13.07 -1.34 5.22
N GLY A 84 12.93 -2.38 4.38
CA GLY A 84 12.52 -2.25 2.99
C GLY A 84 13.60 -1.61 2.10
N PRO A 85 13.24 -1.19 0.86
CA PRO A 85 14.18 -0.55 -0.05
C PRO A 85 14.56 0.84 0.46
N VAL A 86 15.80 0.99 0.90
CA VAL A 86 16.39 2.28 1.30
C VAL A 86 17.19 2.86 0.13
N LEU A 87 16.99 4.14 -0.17
CA LEU A 87 17.86 4.87 -1.07
C LEU A 87 19.23 5.04 -0.42
N VAL A 88 20.23 4.33 -0.93
CA VAL A 88 21.62 4.48 -0.48
C VAL A 88 22.30 5.48 -1.41
N GLU A 89 22.45 6.73 -0.95
CA GLU A 89 23.30 7.69 -1.65
C GLU A 89 24.74 7.20 -1.56
N THR A 90 25.27 6.75 -2.70
CA THR A 90 26.68 6.38 -2.80
C THR A 90 27.46 7.69 -2.90
N ARG A 91 28.29 7.98 -1.90
CA ARG A 91 29.21 9.14 -1.88
C ARG A 91 30.32 8.99 -2.91
#